data_AF-A0AAJ6ND87-F1
#
_entry.id   AF-A0AAJ6ND87-F1
#
_cell.length_a   1.000
_cell.length_b   1.000
_cell.length_c   1.000
_cell.angle_alpha   90.00
_cell.angle_beta   90.00
_cell.angle_gamma   90.00
#
_symmetry.space_group_name_H-M   'P 1'
#
loop_
_entity.id
_entity.type
_entity.pdbx_description
1 polymer ?
#
loop_
_entity_poly.entity_id
_entity_poly.type
_entity_poly.pdbx_seq_one_letter_code
_entity_poly.pdbx_strand_id
1 'polypeptide(L)'
;MKKNSFYFYDPIRAFDVGFDFVTKEKHHLVVIAKQAGIALVKLLYEVYEKDFSIPFGKEELENDYKKIGELGEYFKQAKETKSKESSKWSYELDFDKEILKLDNILIKYIEFFESDDYKKIAEQRYKKLKAMLKEK
;
A
#
# COMPACT_ATOMS: atom_id res chain seq x y z
N MET A 1 -7.38 12.91 12.32
CA MET A 1 -7.45 12.85 10.84
C MET A 1 -8.18 11.56 10.48
N LYS A 2 -9.11 11.57 9.52
CA LYS A 2 -9.80 10.33 9.12
C LYS A 2 -8.78 9.41 8.43
N LYS A 3 -8.64 8.16 8.90
CA LYS A 3 -7.71 7.18 8.30
C LYS A 3 -8.24 6.77 6.93
N ASN A 4 -7.39 6.80 5.92
CA ASN A 4 -7.68 6.38 4.57
C ASN A 4 -6.41 5.89 3.87
N SER A 5 -6.57 5.35 2.68
CA SER A 5 -5.51 4.68 1.93
C SER A 5 -4.35 5.60 1.53
N PHE A 6 -4.49 6.92 1.61
CA PHE A 6 -3.36 7.84 1.42
C PHE A 6 -2.25 7.65 2.46
N TYR A 7 -2.51 6.98 3.59
CA TYR A 7 -1.44 6.55 4.51
C TYR A 7 -0.32 5.77 3.80
N PHE A 8 -0.67 4.98 2.78
CA PHE A 8 0.29 4.19 2.00
C PHE A 8 0.94 4.99 0.86
N TYR A 9 0.54 6.25 0.65
CA TYR A 9 1.13 7.11 -0.36
C TYR A 9 2.37 7.83 0.20
N ASP A 10 3.55 7.46 -0.29
CA ASP A 10 4.80 8.16 -0.03
C ASP A 10 5.19 8.94 -1.31
N PRO A 11 5.08 10.28 -1.31
CA PRO A 11 5.39 11.10 -2.48
C PRO A 11 6.80 10.87 -3.02
N ILE A 12 7.79 10.65 -2.15
CA ILE A 12 9.19 10.45 -2.58
C ILE A 12 9.29 9.13 -3.35
N ARG A 13 8.69 8.07 -2.83
CA ARG A 13 8.67 6.76 -3.52
C ARG A 13 7.79 6.77 -4.77
N ALA A 14 6.80 7.64 -4.82
CA ALA A 14 5.92 7.82 -5.97
C ALA A 14 6.69 8.38 -7.19
N PHE A 15 7.70 9.23 -6.97
CA PHE A 15 8.60 9.71 -8.03
C PHE A 15 9.58 8.63 -8.53
N ASP A 16 10.02 7.73 -7.65
CA ASP A 16 11.01 6.67 -7.96
C ASP A 16 10.44 5.53 -8.83
N VAL A 17 9.11 5.39 -8.90
CA VAL A 17 8.43 4.33 -9.67
C VAL A 17 8.06 4.75 -11.10
N GLY A 18 8.53 5.90 -11.57
CA GLY A 18 8.32 6.37 -12.95
C GLY A 18 7.00 7.12 -13.14
N PHE A 19 7.04 8.16 -13.97
CA PHE A 19 5.87 8.91 -14.45
C PHE A 19 5.09 8.10 -15.50
N ASP A 20 4.66 6.88 -15.14
CA ASP A 20 4.00 5.97 -16.09
C ASP A 20 2.57 6.41 -16.44
N PHE A 21 2.02 7.41 -15.72
CA PHE A 21 0.64 7.86 -15.84
C PHE A 21 0.57 9.37 -15.99
N VAL A 22 -0.39 9.83 -16.79
CA VAL A 22 -0.51 11.24 -17.17
C VAL A 22 -1.35 12.04 -16.17
N THR A 23 -2.33 11.38 -15.57
CA THR A 23 -3.29 11.92 -14.61
C THR A 23 -2.83 11.61 -13.18
N LYS A 24 -3.07 12.56 -12.26
CA LYS A 24 -2.68 12.40 -10.86
C LYS A 24 -3.54 11.34 -10.17
N GLU A 25 -4.80 11.26 -10.57
CA GLU A 25 -5.80 10.33 -10.06
C GLU A 25 -5.35 8.88 -10.27
N LYS A 26 -4.97 8.53 -11.51
CA LYS A 26 -4.44 7.21 -11.83
C LYS A 26 -3.15 6.92 -11.07
N HIS A 27 -2.23 7.88 -11.07
CA HIS A 27 -0.96 7.75 -10.37
C HIS A 27 -1.17 7.44 -8.88
N HIS A 28 -2.00 8.21 -8.18
CA HIS A 28 -2.29 7.97 -6.77
C HIS A 28 -2.88 6.58 -6.51
N LEU A 29 -3.91 6.17 -7.26
CA LEU A 29 -4.55 4.88 -7.07
C LEU A 29 -3.58 3.71 -7.26
N VAL A 30 -2.78 3.74 -8.33
CA VAL A 30 -1.81 2.68 -8.63
C VAL A 30 -0.69 2.65 -7.59
N VAL A 31 -0.14 3.81 -7.21
CA VAL A 31 0.96 3.88 -6.24
C VAL A 31 0.51 3.43 -4.86
N ILE A 32 -0.67 3.86 -4.41
CA ILE A 32 -1.25 3.42 -3.13
C ILE A 32 -1.41 1.90 -3.12
N ALA A 33 -2.03 1.32 -4.15
CA ALA A 33 -2.20 -0.13 -4.26
C ALA A 33 -0.86 -0.87 -4.22
N LYS A 34 0.14 -0.39 -4.96
CA LYS A 34 1.49 -0.98 -4.97
C LYS A 34 2.18 -0.93 -3.61
N GLN A 35 2.20 0.23 -2.96
CA GLN A 35 2.87 0.40 -1.66
C GLN A 35 2.16 -0.39 -0.56
N ALA A 36 0.82 -0.41 -0.59
CA ALA A 36 0.04 -1.24 0.32
C ALA A 36 0.31 -2.74 0.12
N GLY A 37 0.40 -3.20 -1.13
CA GLY A 37 0.80 -4.58 -1.44
C GLY A 37 2.18 -4.93 -0.85
N ILE A 38 3.17 -4.04 -0.96
CA ILE A 38 4.50 -4.24 -0.34
C ILE A 38 4.38 -4.33 1.19
N ALA A 39 3.54 -3.49 1.82
CA ALA A 39 3.32 -3.55 3.26
C ALA A 39 2.70 -4.89 3.69
N LEU A 40 1.74 -5.42 2.92
CA LEU A 40 1.13 -6.73 3.22
C LEU A 40 2.10 -7.89 3.03
N VAL A 41 2.95 -7.86 1.99
CA VAL A 41 4.00 -8.89 1.81
C VAL A 41 4.95 -8.94 3.01
N LYS A 42 5.30 -7.77 3.57
CA LYS A 42 6.12 -7.72 4.79
C LYS A 42 5.41 -8.37 5.97
N LEU A 43 4.15 -7.98 6.23
CA LEU A 43 3.36 -8.61 7.30
C LEU A 43 3.24 -10.13 7.10
N LEU A 44 3.02 -10.57 5.86
CA LEU A 44 2.89 -11.97 5.53
C LEU A 44 4.19 -12.74 5.83
N TYR A 45 5.35 -12.19 5.45
CA TYR A 45 6.66 -12.76 5.79
C TYR A 45 6.85 -12.89 7.30
N GLU A 46 6.43 -11.90 8.06
CA GLU A 46 6.54 -11.89 9.52
C GLU A 46 5.63 -12.94 10.18
N VAL A 47 4.43 -13.15 9.63
CA VAL A 47 3.54 -14.26 10.01
C VAL A 47 4.19 -15.62 9.72
N TYR A 48 4.93 -15.75 8.61
CA TYR A 48 5.64 -16.98 8.25
C TYR A 48 6.83 -17.29 9.16
N GLU A 49 7.66 -16.29 9.48
CA GLU A 49 8.83 -16.44 10.36
C GLU A 49 8.41 -16.78 11.80
N LYS A 50 7.16 -16.47 12.20
CA LYS A 50 6.62 -16.67 13.56
C LYS A 50 7.43 -15.98 14.66
N ASP A 51 8.34 -15.08 14.28
CA ASP A 51 9.16 -14.29 15.20
C ASP A 51 8.33 -13.30 16.01
N PHE A 52 7.16 -12.89 15.49
CA PHE A 52 6.32 -11.84 16.07
C PHE A 52 4.85 -12.23 16.01
N SER A 53 4.12 -11.92 17.08
CA SER A 53 2.66 -12.10 17.10
C SER A 53 2.01 -10.93 16.36
N ILE A 54 1.50 -11.21 15.16
CA ILE A 54 0.75 -10.26 14.34
C ILE A 54 -0.73 -10.65 14.40
N PRO A 55 -1.64 -9.68 14.59
CA PRO A 55 -3.07 -9.96 14.79
C PRO A 55 -3.83 -10.25 13.47
N PHE A 56 -3.13 -10.68 12.42
CA PHE A 56 -3.72 -10.98 11.11
C PHE A 56 -3.45 -12.43 10.73
N GLY A 57 -4.45 -13.08 10.16
CA GLY A 57 -4.31 -14.44 9.65
C GLY A 57 -3.51 -14.47 8.35
N LYS A 58 -2.77 -15.57 8.12
CA LYS A 58 -2.06 -15.79 6.85
C LYS A 58 -3.03 -15.70 5.65
N GLU A 59 -4.13 -16.45 5.69
CA GLU A 59 -5.11 -16.52 4.60
C GLU A 59 -5.78 -15.16 4.36
N GLU A 60 -6.03 -14.40 5.43
CA GLU A 60 -6.55 -13.03 5.34
C GLU A 60 -5.57 -12.11 4.60
N LEU A 61 -4.29 -12.12 4.98
CA LEU A 61 -3.25 -11.32 4.33
C LEU A 61 -3.05 -11.69 2.86
N GLU A 62 -3.05 -12.99 2.54
CA GLU A 62 -2.91 -13.48 1.15
C GLU A 62 -4.11 -13.04 0.28
N ASN A 63 -5.32 -13.16 0.82
CA ASN A 63 -6.54 -12.73 0.13
C ASN A 63 -6.56 -11.21 -0.10
N ASP A 64 -6.19 -10.42 0.89
CA ASP A 64 -6.16 -8.96 0.76
C ASP A 64 -5.04 -8.49 -0.16
N TYR A 65 -3.86 -9.12 -0.11
CA TYR A 65 -2.78 -8.87 -1.07
C TYR A 65 -3.24 -9.13 -2.50
N LYS A 66 -3.93 -10.25 -2.74
CA LYS A 66 -4.50 -10.58 -4.05
C LYS A 66 -5.49 -9.51 -4.52
N LYS A 67 -6.46 -9.13 -3.67
CA LYS A 67 -7.47 -8.10 -4.00
C LYS A 67 -6.84 -6.75 -4.32
N ILE A 68 -5.82 -6.33 -3.55
CA ILE A 68 -5.09 -5.09 -3.82
C ILE A 68 -4.33 -5.17 -5.14
N GLY A 69 -3.74 -6.33 -5.46
CA GLY A 69 -3.11 -6.57 -6.76
C GLY A 69 -4.10 -6.47 -7.92
N GLU A 70 -5.28 -7.09 -7.79
CA GLU A 70 -6.37 -7.00 -8.77
C GLU A 70 -6.85 -5.56 -8.97
N LEU A 71 -7.05 -4.80 -7.87
CA LEU A 71 -7.40 -3.38 -7.92
C LEU A 71 -6.29 -2.54 -8.58
N GLY A 72 -5.03 -2.78 -8.23
CA GLY A 72 -3.88 -2.09 -8.80
C GLY A 72 -3.80 -2.28 -10.32
N GLU A 73 -4.02 -3.51 -10.80
CA GLU A 73 -4.05 -3.79 -12.24
C GLU A 73 -5.29 -3.16 -12.92
N TYR A 74 -6.45 -3.22 -12.28
CA TYR A 74 -7.66 -2.53 -12.75
C TYR A 74 -7.44 -1.02 -12.92
N PHE A 75 -6.83 -0.35 -11.94
CA PHE A 75 -6.49 1.07 -12.03
C PHE A 75 -5.46 1.34 -13.14
N LYS A 76 -4.47 0.46 -13.30
CA LYS A 76 -3.46 0.60 -14.34
C LYS A 76 -4.03 0.48 -15.75
N GLN A 77 -4.98 -0.44 -15.95
CA GLN A 77 -5.61 -0.69 -17.25
C GLN A 77 -6.61 0.40 -17.63
N ALA A 78 -7.14 1.13 -16.65
CA ALA A 78 -8.11 2.18 -16.91
C ALA A 78 -7.52 3.31 -17.76
N LYS A 79 -8.32 3.79 -18.71
CA LYS A 79 -7.89 4.71 -19.76
C LYS A 79 -7.67 6.13 -19.24
N GLU A 80 -6.71 6.78 -19.87
CA GLU A 80 -6.49 8.22 -19.77
C GLU A 80 -6.75 8.82 -21.14
N THR A 81 -7.65 9.80 -21.20
CA THR A 81 -8.08 10.43 -22.45
C THR A 81 -7.66 11.89 -22.44
N LYS A 82 -7.06 12.35 -23.54
CA LYS A 82 -6.80 13.76 -23.75
C LYS A 82 -8.05 14.42 -24.32
N SER A 83 -8.52 15.48 -23.69
CA SER A 83 -9.59 16.29 -24.26
C SER A 83 -9.17 16.86 -25.62
N LYS A 84 -10.08 16.89 -26.60
CA LYS A 84 -9.82 17.56 -27.89
C LYS A 84 -9.84 19.09 -27.78
N GLU A 85 -10.49 19.61 -26.75
CA GLU A 85 -10.76 21.04 -26.54
C GLU A 85 -9.85 21.66 -25.46
N SER A 86 -9.09 20.84 -24.73
CA SER A 86 -8.15 21.32 -23.71
C SER A 86 -6.87 20.49 -23.67
N SER A 87 -5.79 21.07 -23.15
CA SER A 87 -4.54 20.35 -22.89
C SER A 87 -4.64 19.37 -21.72
N LYS A 88 -5.79 19.28 -21.05
CA LYS A 88 -6.00 18.44 -19.87
C LYS A 88 -6.27 17.00 -20.27
N TRP A 89 -5.67 16.10 -19.49
CA TRP A 89 -5.98 14.68 -19.51
C TRP A 89 -7.04 14.38 -18.45
N SER A 90 -7.94 13.46 -18.78
CA SER A 90 -8.93 12.91 -17.87
C SER A 90 -8.70 11.41 -17.69
N TYR A 91 -8.89 10.96 -16.46
CA TYR A 91 -8.88 9.54 -16.12
C TYR A 91 -10.31 9.02 -16.15
N GLU A 92 -10.54 7.82 -16.70
CA GLU A 92 -11.90 7.30 -16.85
C GLU A 92 -12.56 6.88 -15.53
N LEU A 93 -11.78 6.61 -14.48
CA LEU A 93 -12.33 6.26 -13.18
C LEU A 93 -12.52 7.50 -12.29
N ASP A 94 -13.61 7.46 -11.52
CA ASP A 94 -13.91 8.44 -10.48
C ASP A 94 -13.02 8.17 -9.25
N PHE A 95 -12.03 9.03 -9.04
CA PHE A 95 -11.06 8.88 -7.95
C PHE A 95 -11.72 8.70 -6.58
N ASP A 96 -12.72 9.52 -6.26
CA ASP A 96 -13.36 9.54 -4.94
C ASP A 96 -14.14 8.26 -4.66
N LYS A 97 -14.67 7.59 -5.70
CA LYS A 97 -15.31 6.28 -5.57
C LYS A 97 -14.30 5.14 -5.50
N GLU A 98 -13.26 5.20 -6.32
CA GLU A 98 -12.29 4.11 -6.44
C GLU A 98 -11.37 4.00 -5.21
N ILE A 99 -10.99 5.12 -4.60
CA ILE A 99 -10.18 5.11 -3.38
C ILE A 99 -10.90 4.39 -2.22
N LEU A 100 -12.25 4.41 -2.19
CA LEU A 100 -13.02 3.71 -1.16
C LEU A 100 -12.89 2.19 -1.26
N LYS A 101 -12.64 1.65 -2.47
CA LYS A 101 -12.38 0.20 -2.63
C LYS A 101 -11.08 -0.20 -1.95
N LEU A 102 -10.06 0.66 -2.01
CA LEU A 102 -8.83 0.48 -1.27
C LEU A 102 -9.05 0.68 0.23
N ASP A 103 -9.79 1.72 0.65
CA ASP A 103 -10.07 2.00 2.06
C ASP A 103 -10.71 0.81 2.78
N ASN A 104 -11.67 0.15 2.13
CA ASN A 104 -12.36 -1.03 2.65
C ASN A 104 -11.44 -2.20 2.99
N ILE A 105 -10.26 -2.27 2.37
CA ILE A 105 -9.24 -3.31 2.63
C ILE A 105 -8.18 -2.77 3.59
N LEU A 106 -7.76 -1.53 3.39
CA LEU A 106 -6.52 -1.00 3.95
C LEU A 106 -6.63 -0.42 5.36
N ILE A 107 -7.81 0.08 5.76
CA ILE A 107 -7.98 0.81 7.03
C ILE A 107 -7.48 0.00 8.24
N LYS A 108 -7.82 -1.28 8.32
CA LYS A 108 -7.41 -2.15 9.44
C LYS A 108 -5.89 -2.28 9.60
N TYR A 109 -5.15 -2.23 8.49
CA TYR A 109 -3.69 -2.29 8.52
C TYR A 109 -3.07 -0.96 8.97
N ILE A 110 -3.70 0.19 8.64
CA ILE A 110 -3.27 1.50 9.15
C ILE A 110 -3.38 1.53 10.66
N GLU A 111 -4.51 1.06 11.20
CA GLU A 111 -4.72 0.97 12.65
C GLU A 111 -3.65 0.13 13.32
N PHE A 112 -3.27 -1.00 12.72
CA PHE A 112 -2.18 -1.81 13.22
C PHE A 112 -0.82 -1.10 13.14
N PHE A 113 -0.45 -0.51 11.99
CA PHE A 113 0.84 0.14 11.83
C PHE A 113 1.04 1.35 12.74
N GLU A 114 -0.03 2.03 13.12
CA GLU A 114 0.01 3.14 14.09
C GLU A 114 -0.04 2.67 15.55
N SER A 115 -0.38 1.40 15.80
CA SER A 115 -0.51 0.85 17.14
C SER A 115 0.84 0.77 17.86
N ASP A 116 0.79 0.82 19.19
CA ASP A 116 1.97 0.61 20.03
C ASP A 116 2.51 -0.81 19.93
N ASP A 117 1.67 -1.79 19.54
CA ASP A 117 2.10 -3.17 19.34
C ASP A 117 3.00 -3.29 18.12
N TYR A 118 2.68 -2.62 17.01
CA TYR A 118 3.59 -2.58 15.86
C TYR A 118 4.91 -1.86 16.20
N LYS A 119 4.88 -0.78 17.00
CA LYS A 119 6.11 -0.11 17.46
C LYS A 119 7.00 -1.05 18.29
N LYS A 120 6.42 -1.81 19.22
CA LYS A 120 7.16 -2.81 20.01
C LYS A 120 7.78 -3.88 19.10
N ILE A 121 7.03 -4.37 18.11
CA ILE A 121 7.53 -5.33 17.13
C ILE A 121 8.71 -4.74 16.34
N ALA A 122 8.59 -3.50 15.86
CA ALA A 122 9.65 -2.82 15.12
C ALA A 122 10.91 -2.60 15.97
N GLU A 123 10.77 -2.24 17.24
CA GLU A 123 11.89 -2.12 18.18
C GLU A 123 12.59 -3.46 18.43
N GLN A 124 11.82 -4.54 18.62
CA GLN A 124 12.37 -5.89 18.79
C GLN A 124 13.17 -6.33 17.56
N ARG A 125 12.68 -6.05 16.35
CA ARG A 125 13.41 -6.31 15.10
C ARG A 125 14.73 -5.56 15.03
N TYR A 126 14.69 -4.27 15.34
CA TYR A 126 15.90 -3.44 15.34
C TYR A 126 16.95 -4.00 16.29
N LYS A 127 16.54 -4.44 17.49
CA LYS A 127 17.43 -5.09 18.47
C LYS A 127 18.02 -6.40 17.93
N LYS A 128 17.19 -7.28 17.33
CA LYS A 128 17.63 -8.56 16.73
C LYS A 128 18.64 -8.32 15.60
N LEU A 129 18.33 -7.41 14.67
CA LEU A 129 19.23 -7.05 13.56
C LEU A 129 20.57 -6.50 14.07
N LYS A 130 20.54 -5.63 15.08
CA LYS A 130 21.75 -5.07 15.68
C LYS A 130 22.61 -6.11 16.39
N ALA A 131 22.00 -7.12 17.01
CA ALA A 131 22.74 -8.23 17.61
C ALA A 131 23.45 -9.06 16.53
N MET A 132 22.74 -9.45 15.46
CA MET A 132 23.31 -10.21 14.34
C MET A 132 24.47 -9.49 13.64
N LEU A 133 24.42 -8.16 13.56
CA LEU A 133 25.48 -7.35 12.95
C LEU A 133 26.71 -7.17 13.87
N LYS A 134 26.58 -7.37 15.18
CA LYS A 134 27.70 -7.32 16.12
C LYS A 134 28.43 -8.67 16.27
N GLU A 135 27.82 -9.75 15.83
CA GLU A 135 28.37 -11.11 15.84
C GLU A 135 29.15 -11.44 14.56
N LYS A 136 29.31 -10.49 13.64
CA LYS A 136 30.14 -10.56 12.42
C LYS A 136 31.38 -9.69 12.55
#